data_AF-A0A410PTK9-F1
#
_entry.id   AF-A0A410PTK9-F1
#
_cell.length_a   1.000
_cell.length_b   1.000
_cell.length_c   1.000
_cell.angle_alpha   90.00
_cell.angle_beta   90.00
_cell.angle_gamma   90.00
#
_symmetry.space_group_name_H-M   'P 1'
#
loop_
_entity.id
_entity.type
_entity.pdbx_description
1 polymer ?
#
loop_
_entity_poly.entity_id
_entity_poly.type
_entity_poly.pdbx_seq_one_letter_code
_entity_poly.pdbx_strand_id
1 'polypeptide(L)'
;MFAITEGTRKVYGKEITTYTREIYSANVLEVEAGTNGFQGGDSGHGSRAYIRIEDMGSTDIRINPLGRDGDEGFELFLGGDCELETMIRALKFITKALEDGAKGVHD
;
A
#
# COMPACT_ATOMS: atom_id res chain seq x y z
N MET A 1 9.11 -18.30 0.62
CA MET A 1 9.32 -16.87 0.26
C MET A 1 8.50 -16.64 -0.99
N PHE A 2 7.27 -16.14 -0.86
CA PHE A 2 6.40 -15.93 -2.03
C PHE A 2 6.96 -14.80 -2.90
N ALA A 3 6.85 -14.96 -4.21
CA ALA A 3 7.36 -14.03 -5.20
C ALA A 3 6.71 -12.65 -5.01
N ILE A 4 7.51 -11.60 -5.15
CA ILE A 4 7.01 -10.25 -5.32
C ILE A 4 6.76 -10.08 -6.81
N THR A 5 5.56 -9.67 -7.20
CA THR A 5 5.25 -9.36 -8.60
C THR A 5 5.40 -7.86 -8.81
N GLU A 6 6.22 -7.46 -9.77
CA GLU A 6 6.35 -6.06 -10.20
C GLU A 6 5.21 -5.70 -11.16
N GLY A 7 4.66 -4.50 -11.00
CA GLY A 7 3.63 -3.93 -11.86
C GLY A 7 3.74 -2.41 -11.95
N THR A 8 2.83 -1.78 -12.68
CA THR A 8 2.80 -0.32 -12.84
C THR A 8 1.41 0.24 -12.54
N ARG A 9 1.37 1.42 -11.94
CA ARG A 9 0.13 2.17 -11.67
C ARG A 9 0.27 3.61 -12.16
N LYS A 10 -0.83 4.17 -12.66
CA LYS A 10 -0.93 5.59 -13.00
C LYS A 10 -1.58 6.35 -11.86
N VAL A 11 -0.80 7.18 -11.17
CA VAL A 11 -1.25 7.97 -10.02
C VAL A 11 -1.16 9.46 -10.36
N TYR A 12 -2.30 10.14 -10.38
CA TYR A 12 -2.42 11.55 -10.78
C TYR A 12 -1.60 11.90 -12.02
N GLY A 13 -1.71 11.06 -13.06
CA GLY A 13 -1.05 11.27 -14.35
C GLY A 13 0.36 10.68 -14.51
N LYS A 14 1.05 10.27 -13.44
CA LYS A 14 2.40 9.68 -13.52
C LYS A 14 2.36 8.17 -13.37
N GLU A 15 3.14 7.48 -14.17
CA GLU A 15 3.37 6.03 -14.02
C GLU A 15 4.41 5.80 -12.92
N ILE A 16 4.12 4.86 -12.02
CA ILE A 16 5.01 4.43 -10.95
C ILE A 16 5.13 2.91 -10.94
N THR A 17 6.33 2.41 -10.64
CA THR A 17 6.55 0.98 -10.37
C THR A 17 5.96 0.63 -9.01
N THR A 18 5.32 -0.53 -8.95
CA THR A 18 4.64 -1.07 -7.76
C THR A 18 5.02 -2.52 -7.58
N TYR A 19 4.92 -2.99 -6.34
CA TYR A 19 5.22 -4.35 -5.96
C TYR A 19 4.02 -4.94 -5.25
N THR A 20 3.60 -6.12 -5.70
CA THR A 20 2.44 -6.85 -5.16
C THR A 20 2.89 -8.10 -4.42
N ARG A 21 2.20 -8.42 -3.32
CA ARG A 21 2.45 -9.61 -2.52
C ARG A 21 1.17 -10.09 -1.82
N GLU A 22 0.98 -11.40 -1.80
CA GLU A 22 -0.05 -12.05 -0.97
C GLU A 22 0.49 -12.43 0.41
N ILE A 23 -0.38 -12.34 1.42
CA ILE A 23 -0.10 -12.59 2.83
C ILE A 23 -1.17 -13.52 3.38
N TYR A 24 -0.71 -14.67 3.87
CA TYR A 24 -1.57 -15.76 4.32
C TYR A 24 -1.48 -15.94 5.84
N SER A 25 -2.65 -16.17 6.44
CA SER A 25 -2.91 -16.74 7.77
C SER A 25 -4.26 -17.49 7.71
N ALA A 26 -5.12 -17.39 8.73
CA ALA A 26 -6.51 -17.80 8.63
C ALA A 26 -7.34 -16.94 7.64
N ASN A 27 -6.81 -15.76 7.27
CA ASN A 27 -7.29 -14.87 6.22
C ASN A 27 -6.20 -14.67 5.13
N VAL A 28 -6.57 -14.07 4.00
CA VAL A 28 -5.66 -13.77 2.89
C VAL A 28 -5.79 -12.31 2.45
N LEU A 29 -4.67 -11.59 2.48
CA LEU A 29 -4.57 -10.22 1.95
C LEU A 29 -3.65 -10.18 0.72
N GLU A 30 -4.05 -9.45 -0.31
CA GLU A 30 -3.13 -8.96 -1.34
C GLU A 30 -2.78 -7.50 -1.01
N VAL A 31 -1.48 -7.19 -1.02
CA VAL A 31 -0.98 -5.84 -0.81
C VAL A 31 -0.13 -5.40 -1.99
N GLU A 32 -0.35 -4.18 -2.45
CA GLU A 32 0.40 -3.55 -3.52
C GLU A 32 0.85 -2.15 -3.10
N ALA A 33 2.12 -1.83 -3.30
CA ALA A 33 2.64 -0.51 -2.99
C ALA A 33 3.79 -0.09 -3.92
N GLY A 34 3.93 1.22 -4.10
CA GLY A 34 5.03 1.78 -4.89
C GLY A 34 5.07 3.30 -4.88
N THR A 35 6.20 3.85 -5.31
CA THR A 35 6.43 5.29 -5.39
C THR A 35 7.43 5.62 -6.50
N ASN A 36 7.38 6.83 -7.04
CA ASN A 36 8.46 7.39 -7.87
C ASN A 36 9.48 8.20 -7.06
N GLY A 37 9.46 8.06 -5.72
CA GLY A 37 10.39 8.65 -4.79
C GLY A 37 10.20 10.15 -4.56
N PHE A 38 11.12 10.75 -3.80
CA PHE A 38 11.04 12.16 -3.42
C PHE A 38 11.36 13.07 -4.61
N GLN A 39 10.56 14.11 -4.81
CA GLN A 39 10.72 15.07 -5.93
C GLN A 39 10.89 16.53 -5.45
N GLY A 40 11.12 16.71 -4.14
CA GLY A 40 11.16 18.00 -3.45
C GLY A 40 9.77 18.64 -3.32
N GLY A 41 9.45 19.24 -2.18
CA GLY A 41 8.18 19.99 -2.02
C GLY A 41 6.91 19.13 -1.88
N ASP A 42 5.78 19.69 -2.33
CA ASP A 42 4.44 19.13 -2.19
C ASP A 42 3.95 18.37 -3.44
N SER A 43 2.64 18.08 -3.51
CA SER A 43 2.02 17.35 -4.62
C SER A 43 2.29 17.97 -6.01
N GLY A 44 2.47 19.30 -6.09
CA GLY A 44 2.74 20.00 -7.35
C GLY A 44 4.09 19.64 -7.99
N HIS A 45 5.03 19.15 -7.19
CA HIS A 45 6.38 18.78 -7.61
C HIS A 45 6.45 17.33 -8.11
N GLY A 46 5.39 16.55 -7.86
CA GLY A 46 5.12 15.36 -8.63
C GLY A 46 5.67 14.06 -8.06
N SER A 47 5.97 14.00 -6.76
CA SER A 47 6.08 12.70 -6.08
C SER A 47 4.71 12.03 -6.04
N ARG A 48 4.65 10.71 -6.27
CA ARG A 48 3.44 9.90 -6.26
C ARG A 48 3.72 8.61 -5.54
N ALA A 49 2.83 8.25 -4.62
CA ALA A 49 2.83 6.99 -3.93
C ALA A 49 1.47 6.31 -4.12
N TYR A 50 1.47 4.98 -4.11
CA TYR A 50 0.29 4.14 -4.19
C TYR A 50 0.36 3.06 -3.11
N ILE A 51 -0.78 2.77 -2.51
CA ILE A 51 -0.98 1.66 -1.58
C ILE A 51 -2.37 1.08 -1.88
N ARG A 52 -2.44 -0.24 -2.00
CA ARG A 52 -3.68 -1.01 -2.01
C ARG A 52 -3.53 -2.19 -1.07
N ILE A 53 -4.57 -2.45 -0.29
CA ILE A 53 -4.75 -3.66 0.50
C ILE A 53 -6.12 -4.21 0.12
N GLU A 54 -6.18 -5.46 -0.32
CA GLU A 54 -7.39 -6.11 -0.78
C GLU A 54 -7.59 -7.43 -0.05
N ASP A 55 -8.83 -7.67 0.40
CA ASP A 55 -9.21 -8.98 0.96
C ASP A 55 -9.36 -9.98 -0.17
N MET A 56 -8.50 -11.00 -0.15
CA MET A 56 -8.56 -12.13 -1.08
C MET A 56 -9.28 -13.32 -0.47
N GLY A 57 -9.64 -13.26 0.81
CA GLY A 57 -10.45 -14.27 1.47
C GLY A 57 -10.46 -14.16 2.98
N SER A 58 -11.67 -14.14 3.53
CA SER A 58 -11.96 -14.34 4.96
C SER A 58 -11.29 -13.32 5.89
N THR A 59 -11.05 -12.09 5.44
CA THR A 59 -10.55 -11.01 6.32
C THR A 59 -11.74 -10.24 6.90
N ASP A 60 -11.88 -10.18 8.22
CA ASP A 60 -12.77 -9.22 8.87
C ASP A 60 -12.15 -7.82 8.82
N ILE A 61 -12.41 -7.10 7.71
CA ILE A 61 -11.89 -5.77 7.42
C ILE A 61 -13.03 -4.81 7.12
N ARG A 62 -12.95 -3.61 7.70
CA ARG A 62 -13.83 -2.49 7.38
C ARG A 62 -13.05 -1.21 7.24
N ILE A 63 -13.37 -0.43 6.20
CA ILE A 63 -12.83 0.92 5.98
C ILE A 63 -13.98 1.91 6.09
N ASN A 64 -13.81 2.94 6.91
CA ASN A 64 -14.67 4.12 6.89
C ASN A 64 -13.89 5.28 6.25
N PRO A 65 -14.33 5.85 5.12
CA PRO A 65 -13.71 7.07 4.59
C PRO A 65 -14.04 8.26 5.49
N LEU A 66 -13.08 9.17 5.64
CA LEU A 66 -13.27 10.48 6.26
C LEU A 66 -13.38 11.53 5.14
N GLY A 67 -14.30 12.47 5.29
CA GLY A 67 -14.67 13.40 4.21
C GLY A 67 -15.64 12.78 3.21
N ARG A 68 -16.07 13.56 2.21
CA ARG A 68 -17.10 13.14 1.25
C ARG A 68 -16.63 12.01 0.34
N ASP A 69 -15.38 12.10 -0.10
CA ASP A 69 -14.79 11.21 -1.10
C ASP A 69 -13.55 10.47 -0.55
N GLY A 70 -13.37 10.44 0.78
CA GLY A 70 -12.18 9.88 1.43
C GLY A 70 -10.94 10.77 1.35
N ASP A 71 -11.13 12.05 1.04
CA ASP A 71 -10.08 13.05 0.86
C ASP A 71 -9.51 13.60 2.18
N GLU A 72 -10.21 13.38 3.29
CA GLU A 72 -9.76 13.75 4.64
C GLU A 72 -9.11 12.59 5.39
N GLY A 73 -9.14 11.37 4.83
CA GLY A 73 -8.50 10.18 5.39
C GLY A 73 -9.42 8.96 5.45
N PHE A 74 -9.05 7.98 6.29
CA PHE A 74 -9.85 6.78 6.53
C PHE A 74 -9.56 6.18 7.91
N GLU A 75 -10.53 5.43 8.42
CA GLU A 75 -10.37 4.52 9.56
C GLU A 75 -10.35 3.07 9.06
N LEU A 76 -9.52 2.24 9.68
CA LEU A 76 -9.39 0.81 9.38
C LEU A 76 -9.69 -0.02 10.63
N PHE A 77 -10.64 -0.94 10.51
CA PHE A 77 -11.04 -1.85 11.58
C PHE A 77 -10.75 -3.29 11.17
N LEU A 78 -10.25 -4.07 12.12
CA LEU A 78 -9.83 -5.45 11.93
C LEU A 78 -10.37 -6.32 13.08
N GLY A 79 -10.91 -7.49 12.74
CA GLY A 79 -11.61 -8.36 13.69
C GLY A 79 -10.93 -9.69 13.96
N GLY A 80 -9.79 -9.69 14.68
CA GLY A 80 -9.16 -10.92 15.12
C GLY A 80 -7.63 -10.86 15.15
N ASP A 81 -7.02 -11.93 15.67
CA ASP A 81 -5.56 -12.05 15.76
C ASP A 81 -4.93 -12.26 14.37
N CYS A 82 -5.61 -12.99 13.46
CA CYS A 82 -5.09 -13.21 12.10
C CYS A 82 -5.12 -11.93 11.26
N GLU A 83 -6.18 -11.12 11.35
CA GLU A 83 -6.27 -9.83 10.67
C GLU A 83 -5.18 -8.87 11.18
N LEU A 84 -4.95 -8.85 12.50
CA LEU A 84 -3.87 -8.07 13.09
C LEU A 84 -2.49 -8.53 12.57
N GLU A 85 -2.20 -9.84 12.58
CA GLU A 85 -0.92 -10.38 12.12
C GLU A 85 -0.68 -10.10 10.63
N THR A 86 -1.67 -10.41 9.79
CA THR A 86 -1.55 -10.22 8.33
C THR A 86 -1.45 -8.74 7.97
N MET A 87 -2.19 -7.86 8.65
CA MET A 87 -2.07 -6.42 8.45
C MET A 87 -0.69 -5.89 8.86
N ILE A 88 -0.13 -6.32 9.99
CA ILE A 88 1.23 -5.93 10.39
C ILE A 88 2.25 -6.31 9.29
N ARG A 89 2.11 -7.50 8.71
CA ARG A 89 2.97 -7.97 7.62
C ARG A 89 2.74 -7.15 6.34
N ALA A 90 1.51 -6.76 6.04
CA ALA A 90 1.16 -5.91 4.90
C ALA A 90 1.80 -4.52 5.04
N LEU A 91 1.63 -3.88 6.20
CA LEU A 91 2.20 -2.56 6.49
C LEU A 91 3.73 -2.58 6.41
N LYS A 92 4.40 -3.61 6.95
CA LYS A 92 5.86 -3.75 6.81
C LYS A 92 6.31 -3.87 5.35
N PHE A 93 5.56 -4.60 4.53
CA PHE A 93 5.84 -4.70 3.10
C PHE A 93 5.66 -3.35 2.39
N ILE A 94 4.55 -2.65 2.67
CA ILE A 94 4.27 -1.31 2.14
C ILE A 94 5.39 -0.34 2.50
N THR A 95 5.74 -0.25 3.79
CA THR A 95 6.81 0.64 4.26
C THR A 95 8.10 0.37 3.51
N LYS A 96 8.49 -0.90 3.37
CA LYS A 96 9.70 -1.27 2.63
C LYS A 96 9.64 -0.86 1.16
N ALA A 97 8.55 -1.16 0.46
CA ALA A 97 8.39 -0.81 -0.95
C ALA A 97 8.49 0.72 -1.18
N LEU A 98 7.91 1.51 -0.28
CA LEU A 98 7.97 2.97 -0.34
C LEU A 98 9.37 3.50 0.00
N GLU A 99 10.04 2.97 1.02
CA GLU A 99 11.40 3.36 1.39
C GLU A 99 12.41 3.04 0.29
N ASP A 100 12.33 1.85 -0.31
CA ASP A 100 13.23 1.42 -1.38
C ASP A 100 13.02 2.29 -2.64
N GLY A 101 11.76 2.59 -3.00
CA GLY A 101 11.45 3.52 -4.09
C GLY A 101 11.85 4.98 -3.80
N ALA A 102 11.85 5.40 -2.53
CA ALA A 102 12.28 6.74 -2.13
C ALA A 102 13.80 6.93 -2.16
N LYS A 103 14.57 5.89 -1.81
CA LYS A 103 16.05 5.92 -1.81
C LYS A 103 16.62 6.05 -3.23
N GLY A 104 15.98 5.45 -4.23
CA GLY A 104 16.44 5.45 -5.63
C GLY A 104 16.49 6.80 -6.34
N VAL A 105 16.12 7.92 -5.69
CA VAL A 105 16.12 9.27 -6.28
C VAL A 105 17.24 10.16 -5.70
N HIS A 106 18.00 9.69 -4.70
CA HIS A 106 19.04 10.49 -4.03
C HIS A 106 20.41 9.80 -3.86
N ASP A 107 20.68 8.69 -4.54
CA ASP A 107 22.04 8.14 -4.72
C ASP A 107 22.55 8.39 -6.16
#